data_AF-W9SUD1-F1
#
_entry.id   AF-W9SUD1-F1
#
_cell.length_a   1.000
_cell.length_b   1.000
_cell.length_c   1.000
_cell.angle_alpha   90.00
_cell.angle_beta   90.00
_cell.angle_gamma   90.00
#
_symmetry.space_group_name_H-M   'P 1'
#
loop_
_entity.id
_entity.type
_entity.pdbx_description
1 polymer ?
#
loop_
_entity_poly.entity_id
_entity_poly.type
_entity_poly.pdbx_seq_one_letter_code
_entity_poly.pdbx_strand_id
1 'polypeptide(L)'
;MHKFVPSKFEEIFKKHALTHSNALTSEEVSLLLKSNRQPKDYKGWLAAWTEWKILYILCKEKNGLLRKDTVRAVYDGSLFERMEKERLSAKKIE
;
A
#
# COMPACT_ATOMS: atom_id res chain seq x y z
N MET A 1 -9.11 17.31 6.22
CA MET A 1 -8.73 16.83 4.88
C MET A 1 -7.28 16.36 4.91
N HIS A 2 -7.04 15.06 5.09
CA HIS A 2 -5.70 14.50 4.83
C HIS A 2 -5.53 14.46 3.31
N LYS A 3 -4.91 15.50 2.75
CA LYS A 3 -4.61 15.55 1.32
C LYS A 3 -3.59 14.46 1.00
N PHE A 4 -3.84 13.67 -0.04
CA PHE A 4 -2.78 12.88 -0.67
C PHE A 4 -1.61 13.82 -0.99
N VAL A 5 -0.41 13.47 -0.55
CA VAL A 5 0.81 14.24 -0.82
C VAL A 5 1.68 13.42 -1.77
N PRO A 6 1.62 13.70 -3.09
CA PRO A 6 2.38 12.95 -4.09
C PRO A 6 3.86 12.85 -3.75
N SER A 7 4.48 13.93 -3.27
CA SER A 7 5.91 13.94 -2.94
C SER A 7 6.28 12.94 -1.85
N LYS A 8 5.50 12.86 -0.76
CA LYS A 8 5.74 11.90 0.32
C LYS A 8 5.52 10.46 -0.16
N PHE A 9 4.53 10.27 -1.01
CA PHE A 9 4.27 8.98 -1.64
C PHE A 9 5.44 8.55 -2.53
N GLU A 10 5.94 9.42 -3.40
CA GLU A 10 7.09 9.12 -4.27
C GLU A 10 8.36 8.84 -3.45
N GLU A 11 8.57 9.56 -2.35
CA GLU A 11 9.69 9.32 -1.43
C GLU A 11 9.65 7.92 -0.80
N ILE A 12 8.47 7.39 -0.48
CA ILE A 12 8.32 6.03 0.05
C ILE A 12 8.93 5.01 -0.91
N PHE A 13 8.52 5.04 -2.18
CA PHE A 13 9.01 4.09 -3.17
C PHE A 13 10.49 4.34 -3.49
N LYS A 14 10.91 5.61 -3.55
CA LYS A 14 12.32 5.95 -3.79
C LYS A 14 13.24 5.42 -2.69
N LYS A 15 12.78 5.40 -1.42
CA LYS A 15 13.60 4.95 -0.27
C LYS A 15 13.49 3.46 0.01
N HIS A 16 12.33 2.86 -0.23
CA HIS A 16 12.02 1.50 0.24
C HIS A 16 11.78 0.48 -0.88
N ALA A 17 11.52 0.90 -2.12
CA ALA A 17 11.34 -0.03 -3.24
C ALA A 17 12.69 -0.40 -3.87
N LEU A 18 13.49 -1.15 -3.11
CA LEU A 18 14.87 -1.53 -3.43
C LEU A 18 14.94 -2.68 -4.43
N THR A 19 13.95 -3.57 -4.39
CA THR A 19 13.87 -4.79 -5.22
C THR A 19 13.22 -4.47 -6.57
N HIS A 20 12.11 -3.71 -6.53
CA HIS A 20 11.36 -3.33 -7.71
C HIS A 20 11.00 -1.85 -7.62
N SER A 21 11.52 -1.00 -8.50
CA SER A 21 11.32 0.45 -8.43
C SER A 21 9.84 0.91 -8.42
N ASN A 22 8.92 0.02 -8.85
CA ASN A 22 7.49 0.27 -8.93
C ASN A 22 6.63 -0.62 -8.00
N ALA A 23 7.22 -1.37 -7.08
CA ALA A 23 6.48 -2.21 -6.15
C ALA A 23 7.23 -2.42 -4.83
N LEU A 24 6.47 -2.67 -3.75
CA LEU A 24 7.02 -3.00 -2.44
C LEU A 24 6.79 -4.48 -2.14
N THR A 25 7.81 -5.14 -1.62
CA THR A 25 7.69 -6.47 -1.03
C THR A 25 7.22 -6.37 0.43
N SER A 26 6.77 -7.48 1.03
CA SER A 26 6.41 -7.53 2.45
C SER A 26 7.57 -7.07 3.36
N GLU A 27 8.81 -7.34 2.96
CA GLU A 27 10.00 -6.94 3.73
C GLU A 27 10.22 -5.44 3.64
N GLU A 28 10.08 -4.86 2.46
CA GLU A 28 10.19 -3.41 2.22
C GLU A 28 9.09 -2.61 2.92
N VAL A 29 7.86 -3.13 2.96
CA VAL A 29 6.78 -2.54 3.76
C VAL A 29 7.12 -2.58 5.25
N SER A 30 7.68 -3.67 5.75
CA SER A 30 8.12 -3.77 7.15
C SER A 30 9.26 -2.79 7.47
N LEU A 31 10.20 -2.60 6.54
CA LEU A 31 11.28 -1.61 6.65
C LEU A 31 10.74 -0.18 6.66
N LEU A 32 9.79 0.15 5.79
CA LEU A 32 9.09 1.44 5.78
C LEU A 32 8.43 1.72 7.13
N LEU A 33 7.70 0.74 7.67
CA LEU A 33 7.02 0.88 8.96
C LEU A 33 8.01 1.09 10.09
N LYS A 34 9.13 0.34 10.10
CA LYS A 34 10.19 0.50 11.10
C LYS A 34 10.87 1.86 11.00
N SER A 35 11.14 2.35 9.79
CA SER A 35 11.82 3.63 9.56
C SER A 35 10.97 4.84 9.94
N ASN A 36 9.64 4.74 9.90
CA ASN A 36 8.72 5.83 10.24
C ASN A 36 8.26 5.82 11.71
N ARG A 37 8.78 4.91 12.55
CA ARG A 37 8.42 4.82 13.96
C ARG A 37 8.83 6.08 14.74
N GLN A 38 7.87 6.71 15.39
CA GLN A 38 8.13 7.78 16.35
C GLN A 38 8.46 7.21 17.75
N PRO A 39 9.51 7.69 18.45
CA PRO A 39 9.87 7.18 19.77
C PRO A 39 8.68 7.23 20.75
N LYS A 40 8.48 6.14 21.51
CA LYS A 40 7.40 5.98 22.52
C LYS A 40 5.96 5.95 21.97
N ASP A 41 5.76 5.96 20.65
CA ASP A 41 4.42 5.90 20.04
C ASP A 41 3.98 4.47 19.67
N TYR A 42 3.82 3.61 20.67
CA TYR A 42 3.46 2.20 20.45
C TYR A 42 2.09 2.02 19.78
N LYS A 43 1.12 2.89 20.10
CA LYS A 43 -0.22 2.86 19.51
C LYS A 43 -0.16 3.24 18.03
N GLY A 44 0.56 4.31 17.68
CA GLY A 44 0.77 4.71 16.29
C GLY A 44 1.50 3.64 15.49
N TRP A 45 2.47 2.94 16.10
CA TRP A 45 3.17 1.84 15.43
C TRP A 45 2.25 0.67 15.12
N LEU A 46 1.37 0.28 16.05
CA LEU A 46 0.43 -0.82 15.85
C LEU A 46 -0.62 -0.46 14.80
N ALA A 47 -1.16 0.76 14.85
CA ALA A 47 -2.10 1.27 13.85
C ALA A 47 -1.48 1.25 12.45
N ALA A 48 -0.32 1.89 12.29
CA ALA A 48 0.38 1.92 11.00
C ALA A 48 0.72 0.51 10.51
N TRP A 49 1.20 -0.37 11.39
CA TRP A 49 1.48 -1.76 11.01
C TRP A 49 0.24 -2.50 10.53
N THR A 50 -0.88 -2.32 11.21
CA THR A 50 -2.16 -2.96 10.86
C THR A 50 -2.68 -2.44 9.52
N GLU A 51 -2.72 -1.12 9.33
CA GLU A 51 -3.17 -0.49 8.09
C GLU A 51 -2.34 -0.94 6.88
N TRP A 52 -1.01 -0.87 6.98
CA TRP A 52 -0.12 -1.30 5.91
C TRP A 52 -0.16 -2.81 5.67
N LYS A 53 -0.37 -3.62 6.70
CA LYS A 53 -0.49 -5.08 6.55
C LYS A 53 -1.80 -5.46 5.85
N ILE A 54 -2.92 -4.84 6.23
CA ILE A 54 -4.21 -5.04 5.57
C ILE A 54 -4.13 -4.60 4.11
N LEU A 55 -3.57 -3.41 3.86
CA LEU A 55 -3.35 -2.90 2.51
C LEU A 55 -2.53 -3.89 1.68
N TYR A 56 -1.41 -4.38 2.22
CA TYR A 56 -0.58 -5.37 1.54
C TYR A 56 -1.34 -6.67 1.24
N ILE A 57 -2.12 -7.19 2.19
CA ILE A 57 -2.87 -8.45 1.97
C ILE A 57 -3.95 -8.28 0.91
N LEU A 58 -4.66 -7.15 0.92
CA LEU A 58 -5.73 -6.84 -0.02
C LEU A 58 -5.22 -6.53 -1.43
N CYS A 59 -4.06 -5.86 -1.52
CA CYS A 59 -3.59 -5.24 -2.76
C CYS A 59 -2.36 -5.92 -3.40
N LYS A 60 -1.74 -6.90 -2.73
CA LYS A 60 -0.61 -7.64 -3.31
C LYS A 60 -1.07 -8.44 -4.52
N GLU A 61 -0.23 -8.49 -5.53
CA GLU A 61 -0.40 -9.43 -6.65
C GLU A 61 -0.01 -10.86 -6.23
N LYS A 62 -0.26 -11.84 -7.11
CA LYS A 62 0.03 -13.26 -6.86
C LYS A 62 1.51 -13.55 -6.56
N ASN A 63 2.41 -12.73 -7.09
CA ASN A 63 3.85 -12.77 -6.85
C ASN A 63 4.28 -12.13 -5.50
N GLY A 64 3.33 -11.63 -4.70
CA GLY A 64 3.63 -10.95 -3.44
C GLY A 64 4.19 -9.53 -3.63
N LEU A 65 3.92 -8.88 -4.77
CA LEU A 65 4.34 -7.50 -4.99
C LEU A 65 3.17 -6.54 -4.79
N LEU A 66 3.40 -5.51 -3.99
CA LEU A 66 2.46 -4.41 -3.81
C LEU A 66 2.83 -3.28 -4.79
N ARG A 67 2.13 -3.20 -5.92
CA ARG A 67 2.41 -2.21 -6.96
C ARG A 67 2.10 -0.79 -6.49
N LYS A 68 2.97 0.14 -6.88
CA LYS A 68 2.84 1.57 -6.63
C LYS A 68 1.50 2.13 -7.09
N ASP A 69 1.04 1.73 -8.27
CA ASP A 69 -0.27 2.13 -8.81
C ASP A 69 -1.43 1.75 -7.87
N THR A 70 -1.39 0.53 -7.31
CA THR A 70 -2.41 0.06 -6.37
C THR A 70 -2.39 0.85 -5.07
N VAL A 71 -1.21 1.16 -4.53
CA VAL A 71 -1.10 2.01 -3.34
C VAL A 71 -1.61 3.42 -3.63
N ARG A 72 -1.32 3.99 -4.81
CA ARG A 72 -1.85 5.28 -5.24
C ARG A 72 -3.38 5.25 -5.31
N ALA A 73 -3.97 4.18 -5.83
CA ALA A 73 -5.42 4.01 -5.89
C ALA A 73 -6.08 3.95 -4.49
N VAL A 74 -5.38 3.44 -3.47
CA VAL A 74 -5.86 3.52 -2.07
C VAL A 74 -5.91 4.97 -1.60
N TYR A 75 -4.85 5.73 -1.85
CA TYR A 75 -4.77 7.13 -1.42
C TYR A 75 -5.75 8.06 -2.15
N ASP A 76 -6.03 7.79 -3.42
CA ASP A 76 -6.96 8.56 -4.25
C ASP A 76 -8.42 8.06 -4.14
N GLY A 77 -8.64 6.91 -3.51
CA GLY A 77 -9.96 6.30 -3.28
C GLY A 77 -10.47 5.41 -4.41
N SER A 78 -9.83 5.46 -5.58
CA SER A 78 -10.23 4.70 -6.78
C SER A 78 -9.97 3.18 -6.70
N LEU A 79 -9.29 2.68 -5.67
CA LEU A 79 -9.05 1.24 -5.50
C LEU A 79 -10.36 0.46 -5.36
N PHE A 80 -11.28 0.94 -4.53
CA PHE A 80 -12.54 0.23 -4.29
C PHE A 80 -13.40 0.16 -5.55
N GLU A 81 -13.42 1.22 -6.35
CA GLU A 81 -14.07 1.23 -7.66
C GLU A 81 -13.44 0.21 -8.62
N ARG A 82 -12.11 0.10 -8.61
CA ARG A 82 -11.39 -0.89 -9.43
C ARG A 82 -11.71 -2.32 -8.99
N MET A 83 -11.69 -2.60 -7.68
CA MET A 83 -12.06 -3.91 -7.13
C MET A 83 -13.54 -4.25 -7.40
N GLU A 84 -14.44 -3.27 -7.32
CA GLU A 84 -15.85 -3.48 -7.65
C GLU A 84 -16.03 -3.82 -9.14
N LYS A 85 -15.36 -3.08 -10.03
CA LYS A 85 -15.38 -3.38 -11.48
C LYS A 85 -14.82 -4.75 -11.80
N GLU A 86 -13.71 -5.16 -11.16
CA GLU A 86 -13.17 -6.51 -11.33
C GLU A 86 -14.13 -7.58 -10.82
N ARG A 87 -14.77 -7.36 -9.67
CA ARG A 87 -15.78 -8.29 -9.13
C ARG A 87 -17.00 -8.41 -10.04
N LEU A 88 -17.51 -7.29 -10.56
CA LEU A 88 -18.64 -7.27 -11.50
C LEU A 88 -18.28 -7.94 -12.84
N SER A 89 -17.06 -7.74 -13.32
CA SER A 89 -16.58 -8.39 -14.55
C SER A 89 -16.40 -9.90 -14.37
N ALA A 90 -15.89 -10.34 -13.22
CA ALA A 90 -15.81 -11.76 -12.88
C ALA A 90 -17.20 -12.41 -12.77
N LYS A 91 -18.19 -11.67 -12.25
CA LYS A 91 -19.60 -12.10 -12.21
C LYS A 91 -20.30 -12.13 -13.57
N LYS A 92 -19.78 -11.43 -14.57
CA LYS A 92 -20.38 -11.36 -15.92
C LYS A 92 -19.90 -12.50 -16.84
N ILE A 93 -18.92 -13.28 -16.39
CA ILE A 93 -18.40 -14.46 -17.09
C ILE A 93 -19.04 -15.77 -16.54
N GLU A 94 -19.95 -15.67 -15.57
CA GLU A 94 -20.78 -16.79 -15.08
C GLU A 94 -22.15 -16.82 -15.77
#